data_AF-A0A075G9G7-F1
#
_entry.id   AF-A0A075G9G7-F1
#
_cell.length_a   1.000
_cell.length_b   1.000
_cell.length_c   1.000
_cell.angle_alpha   90.00
_cell.angle_beta   90.00
_cell.angle_gamma   90.00
#
_symmetry.space_group_name_H-M   'P 1'
#
loop_
_entity.id
_entity.type
_entity.pdbx_description
1 polymer ?
#
loop_
_entity_poly.entity_id
_entity_poly.type
_entity_poly.pdbx_seq_one_letter_code
_entity_poly.pdbx_strand_id
1 'polypeptide(L)'
;MIPNEGLSRKTVYDNLILVGDTAGMANPLVLEGIRYAIKYGRVAGDIASKAIKSGDTSEKALQSYEETWKKEIDPKIKSAHKVQAKWLKLSDDDWDKEIGIISNLTADEFLDFVRADFTVSKMVKLATHHPMLAVRQFFNIVKGA
;
A
#
# COMPACT_ATOMS: atom_id res chain seq x y z
N MET A 1 4.09 7.50 16.91
CA MET A 1 2.91 7.71 16.02
C MET A 1 3.18 6.97 14.72
N ILE A 2 2.25 6.14 14.24
CA ILE A 2 2.42 5.41 12.96
C ILE A 2 1.92 6.32 11.83
N PRO A 3 2.72 6.60 10.79
CA PRO A 3 2.30 7.45 9.68
C PRO A 3 1.13 6.80 8.90
N ASN A 4 0.00 7.50 8.76
CA ASN A 4 -1.19 7.02 8.04
C ASN A 4 -1.65 7.97 6.90
N GLU A 5 -0.99 9.13 6.77
CA GLU A 5 -1.33 10.15 5.77
C GLU A 5 -0.88 9.78 4.34
N GLY A 6 -0.09 8.71 4.20
CA GLY A 6 0.52 8.31 2.94
C GLY A 6 1.67 9.23 2.53
N LEU A 7 1.87 9.36 1.23
CA LEU A 7 3.13 9.80 0.63
C LEU A 7 3.10 11.28 0.27
N SER A 8 3.31 12.15 1.26
CA SER A 8 3.19 13.60 1.08
C SER A 8 4.51 14.32 0.78
N ARG A 9 5.65 13.62 0.79
CA ARG A 9 6.99 14.25 0.71
C ARG A 9 7.94 13.52 -0.22
N LYS A 10 9.00 14.23 -0.65
CA LYS A 10 10.18 13.61 -1.26
C LYS A 10 10.89 12.73 -0.23
N THR A 11 11.48 11.66 -0.72
CA THR A 11 12.21 10.64 0.04
C THR A 11 13.69 10.60 -0.34
N VAL A 12 14.10 11.39 -1.32
CA VAL A 12 15.50 11.56 -1.74
C VAL A 12 15.87 13.03 -1.77
N TYR A 13 17.10 13.32 -1.34
CA TYR A 13 17.76 14.62 -1.37
C TYR A 13 19.26 14.37 -1.63
N ASP A 14 20.05 15.43 -1.84
CA ASP A 14 21.50 15.30 -1.92
C ASP A 14 22.05 14.57 -0.67
N ASN A 15 22.75 13.47 -0.91
CA ASN A 15 23.35 12.61 0.12
C ASN A 15 22.36 11.94 1.11
N LEU A 16 21.06 11.91 0.82
CA LEU A 16 20.04 11.41 1.76
C LEU A 16 18.96 10.58 1.08
N ILE A 17 18.67 9.41 1.67
CA ILE A 17 17.53 8.56 1.34
C ILE A 17 16.71 8.33 2.62
N LEU A 18 15.41 8.62 2.57
CA LEU A 18 14.45 8.32 3.62
C LEU A 18 13.81 6.94 3.37
N VAL A 19 13.66 6.14 4.42
CA VAL A 19 13.12 4.78 4.35
C VAL A 19 12.13 4.53 5.48
N GLY A 20 11.16 3.63 5.27
CA GLY A 20 10.25 3.16 6.32
C GLY A 20 9.33 4.27 6.83
N ASP A 21 9.14 4.36 8.14
CA ASP A 21 8.22 5.31 8.78
C ASP A 21 8.59 6.77 8.46
N THR A 22 9.88 7.09 8.39
CA THR A 22 10.35 8.44 8.03
C THR A 22 9.93 8.83 6.61
N ALA A 23 9.80 7.85 5.71
CA ALA A 23 9.34 8.04 4.34
C ALA A 23 7.82 7.92 4.18
N GLY A 24 7.06 7.66 5.26
CA GLY A 24 5.61 7.49 5.19
C GLY A 24 5.15 6.22 4.46
N MET A 25 5.99 5.17 4.44
CA MET A 25 5.76 3.95 3.64
C MET A 25 4.82 2.92 4.26
N ALA A 26 4.19 3.22 5.40
CA ALA A 26 3.28 2.29 6.06
C ALA A 26 2.01 2.06 5.22
N ASN A 27 1.49 0.83 5.21
CA ASN A 27 0.19 0.52 4.62
C ASN A 27 -0.94 1.13 5.47
N PRO A 28 -1.74 2.06 4.93
CA PRO A 28 -2.82 2.72 5.69
C PRO A 28 -3.92 1.78 6.18
N LEU A 29 -4.09 0.62 5.52
CA LEU A 29 -5.23 -0.26 5.80
C LEU A 29 -5.08 -1.01 7.13
N VAL A 30 -3.89 -1.53 7.39
CA VAL A 30 -3.56 -2.35 8.58
C VAL A 30 -2.43 -1.74 9.41
N LEU A 31 -1.94 -0.56 9.03
CA LEU A 31 -0.83 0.16 9.67
C LEU A 31 0.47 -0.65 9.73
N GLU A 32 0.68 -1.53 8.75
CA GLU A 32 1.88 -2.38 8.64
C GLU A 32 2.99 -1.65 7.87
N GLY A 33 4.15 -1.49 8.50
CA GLY A 33 5.32 -0.83 7.91
C GLY A 33 6.60 -1.67 7.85
N ILE A 34 6.69 -2.78 8.60
CA ILE A 34 7.93 -3.56 8.77
C ILE A 34 8.42 -4.14 7.43
N ARG A 35 7.53 -4.73 6.64
CA ARG A 35 7.85 -5.30 5.33
C ARG A 35 8.31 -4.21 4.36
N TYR A 36 7.71 -3.02 4.42
CA TYR A 36 8.10 -1.88 3.61
C TYR A 36 9.50 -1.39 4.03
N ALA A 37 9.74 -1.20 5.32
CA ALA A 37 11.04 -0.81 5.85
C ALA A 37 12.15 -1.79 5.42
N ILE A 38 11.91 -3.11 5.54
CA ILE A 38 12.88 -4.14 5.12
C ILE A 38 13.10 -4.10 3.60
N LYS A 39 12.03 -4.11 2.80
CA LYS A 39 12.15 -4.15 1.33
C LYS A 39 12.87 -2.91 0.81
N TYR A 40 12.40 -1.72 1.19
CA TYR A 40 12.95 -0.47 0.65
C TYR A 40 14.26 -0.08 1.33
N GLY A 41 14.57 -0.59 2.52
CA GLY A 41 15.91 -0.52 3.09
C GLY A 41 16.96 -1.22 2.22
N ARG A 42 16.61 -2.39 1.65
CA ARG A 42 17.50 -3.09 0.69
C ARG A 42 17.67 -2.29 -0.59
N VAL A 43 16.58 -1.78 -1.17
CA VAL A 43 16.63 -0.95 -2.39
C VAL A 43 17.46 0.31 -2.16
N ALA A 44 17.29 0.98 -1.01
CA ALA A 44 18.09 2.15 -0.64
C ALA A 44 19.58 1.82 -0.54
N GLY A 45 19.94 0.69 0.09
CA GLY A 45 21.32 0.21 0.20
C GLY A 45 21.96 -0.05 -1.17
N ASP A 46 21.24 -0.70 -2.08
CA ASP A 46 21.73 -0.98 -3.44
C ASP A 46 21.98 0.31 -4.23
N ILE A 47 21.08 1.29 -4.12
CA ILE A 47 21.19 2.58 -4.81
C ILE A 47 22.31 3.42 -4.21
N ALA A 48 22.40 3.49 -2.88
CA ALA A 48 23.49 4.18 -2.19
C ALA A 48 24.86 3.58 -2.56
N SER A 49 24.97 2.25 -2.64
CA SER A 49 26.21 1.58 -3.05
C SER A 49 26.64 1.98 -4.47
N LYS A 50 25.70 2.06 -5.41
CA LYS A 50 25.97 2.48 -6.80
C LYS A 50 26.40 3.95 -6.86
N ALA A 51 25.67 4.83 -6.18
CA ALA A 51 25.95 6.26 -6.10
C ALA A 51 27.36 6.56 -5.54
N ILE A 52 27.74 5.88 -4.46
CA ILE A 52 29.09 6.00 -3.87
C ILE A 52 30.16 5.53 -4.85
N LYS A 53 29.95 4.40 -5.53
CA LYS A 53 30.92 3.85 -6.50
C LYS A 53 31.07 4.73 -7.75
N SER A 54 30.00 5.41 -8.18
CA SER A 54 30.05 6.35 -9.31
C SER A 54 30.54 7.75 -8.92
N GLY A 55 30.72 8.02 -7.63
CA GLY A 55 31.11 9.34 -7.13
C GLY A 55 30.01 10.41 -7.27
N ASP A 56 28.74 10.00 -7.41
CA ASP A 56 27.60 10.90 -7.58
C ASP A 56 26.49 10.52 -6.60
N THR A 57 26.38 11.31 -5.52
CA THR A 57 25.38 11.16 -4.46
C THR A 57 24.32 12.28 -4.51
N SER A 58 24.16 12.92 -5.67
CA SER A 58 23.13 13.95 -5.88
C SER A 58 21.72 13.37 -5.78
N GLU A 59 20.73 14.21 -5.49
CA GLU A 59 19.30 13.85 -5.50
C GLU A 59 18.92 13.12 -6.80
N LYS A 60 19.47 13.58 -7.94
CA LYS A 60 19.25 12.98 -9.26
C LYS A 60 19.77 11.55 -9.36
N ALA A 61 20.97 11.28 -8.85
CA ALA A 61 21.53 9.92 -8.83
C ALA A 61 20.73 8.96 -7.95
N LEU A 62 20.11 9.49 -6.88
CA LEU A 62 19.31 8.73 -5.93
C LEU A 62 17.84 8.57 -6.37
N GLN A 63 17.37 9.34 -7.36
CA GLN A 63 15.97 9.43 -7.76
C GLN A 63 15.31 8.10 -8.14
N SER A 64 16.10 7.16 -8.67
CA SER A 64 15.62 5.81 -8.99
C SER A 64 15.03 5.07 -7.78
N TYR A 65 15.44 5.41 -6.55
CA TYR A 65 14.85 4.87 -5.33
C TYR A 65 13.39 5.30 -5.22
N GLU A 66 13.16 6.61 -5.35
CA GLU A 66 11.86 7.21 -5.21
C GLU A 66 10.88 6.72 -6.27
N GLU A 67 11.33 6.65 -7.51
CA GLU A 67 10.53 6.13 -8.63
C GLU A 67 10.15 4.66 -8.43
N THR A 68 11.10 3.84 -7.97
CA THR A 68 10.89 2.40 -7.74
C THR A 68 9.80 2.18 -6.70
N TRP A 69 9.92 2.81 -5.53
CA TRP A 69 8.98 2.55 -4.46
C TRP A 69 7.62 3.19 -4.74
N LYS A 70 7.55 4.41 -5.32
CA LYS A 70 6.27 5.04 -5.68
C LYS A 70 5.46 4.18 -6.64
N LYS A 71 6.12 3.64 -7.68
CA LYS A 71 5.46 2.76 -8.65
C LYS A 71 4.82 1.53 -8.01
N GLU A 72 5.44 0.98 -6.97
CA GLU A 72 4.96 -0.24 -6.31
C GLU A 72 3.97 0.00 -5.17
N ILE A 73 4.11 1.11 -4.43
CA ILE A 73 3.36 1.38 -3.20
C ILE A 73 2.21 2.36 -3.42
N ASP A 74 2.36 3.40 -4.26
CA ASP A 74 1.32 4.42 -4.46
C ASP A 74 -0.05 3.81 -4.76
N PRO A 75 -0.19 2.83 -5.68
CA PRO A 75 -1.50 2.25 -5.97
C PRO A 75 -2.12 1.59 -4.74
N LYS A 76 -1.31 0.92 -3.92
CA LYS A 76 -1.75 0.22 -2.70
C LYS A 76 -2.19 1.19 -1.62
N ILE A 77 -1.42 2.26 -1.40
CA ILE A 77 -1.77 3.32 -0.45
C ILE A 77 -3.08 3.99 -0.87
N LYS A 78 -3.24 4.30 -2.16
CA LYS A 78 -4.49 4.88 -2.69
C LYS A 78 -5.68 3.95 -2.47
N SER A 79 -5.53 2.65 -2.74
CA SER A 79 -6.60 1.68 -2.48
C SER A 79 -6.92 1.56 -0.98
N ALA A 80 -5.89 1.53 -0.12
CA ALA A 80 -6.07 1.50 1.32
C ALA A 80 -6.83 2.72 1.84
N HIS A 81 -6.49 3.93 1.38
CA HIS A 81 -7.22 5.16 1.72
C HIS A 81 -8.67 5.14 1.22
N LYS A 82 -8.95 4.59 0.03
CA LYS A 82 -10.33 4.42 -0.45
C LYS A 82 -11.15 3.51 0.49
N VAL A 83 -10.57 2.41 0.96
CA VAL A 83 -11.22 1.50 1.92
C VAL A 83 -11.42 2.20 3.26
N GLN A 84 -10.40 2.86 3.81
CA GLN A 84 -10.47 3.59 5.07
C GLN A 84 -11.54 4.69 5.04
N ALA A 85 -11.61 5.48 3.96
CA ALA A 85 -12.59 6.54 3.81
C ALA A 85 -14.05 6.01 3.78
N LYS A 86 -14.27 4.77 3.34
CA LYS A 86 -15.57 4.11 3.43
C LYS A 86 -15.84 3.61 4.84
N TRP A 87 -14.88 2.92 5.44
CA TRP A 87 -14.96 2.36 6.79
C TRP A 87 -15.30 3.41 7.84
N LEU A 88 -14.76 4.63 7.70
CA LEU A 88 -15.09 5.78 8.56
C LEU A 88 -16.56 6.22 8.49
N LYS A 89 -17.33 5.77 7.49
CA LYS A 89 -18.74 6.10 7.29
C LYS A 89 -19.69 4.96 7.64
N LEU A 90 -19.16 3.81 8.07
CA LEU A 90 -19.98 2.64 8.40
C LEU A 90 -20.61 2.78 9.78
N SER A 91 -21.86 2.35 9.88
CA SER A 91 -22.51 2.06 11.17
C SER A 91 -21.99 0.75 11.75
N ASP A 92 -22.24 0.48 13.02
CA ASP A 92 -21.87 -0.79 13.67
C ASP A 92 -22.50 -2.01 12.94
N ASP A 93 -23.77 -1.90 12.54
CA ASP A 93 -24.45 -2.95 11.76
C ASP A 93 -23.79 -3.19 10.39
N ASP A 94 -23.23 -2.14 9.77
CA ASP A 94 -22.52 -2.28 8.51
C ASP A 94 -21.11 -2.85 8.72
N TRP A 95 -20.47 -2.51 9.82
CA TRP A 95 -19.20 -3.12 10.24
C TRP A 95 -19.33 -4.63 10.46
N ASP A 96 -20.38 -5.08 11.15
CA ASP A 96 -20.63 -6.51 11.35
C ASP A 96 -20.77 -7.27 10.02
N LYS A 97 -21.43 -6.64 9.04
CA LYS A 97 -21.52 -7.20 7.68
C LYS A 97 -20.14 -7.30 7.03
N GLU A 98 -19.30 -6.26 7.13
CA GLU A 98 -17.94 -6.28 6.55
C GLU A 98 -17.02 -7.30 7.25
N ILE A 99 -17.14 -7.50 8.56
CA ILE A 99 -16.40 -8.56 9.28
C ILE A 99 -16.85 -9.94 8.83
N GLY A 100 -18.15 -10.15 8.62
CA GLY A 100 -18.65 -11.40 8.04
C GLY A 100 -18.07 -11.69 6.65
N ILE A 101 -17.84 -10.65 5.85
CA ILE A 101 -17.17 -10.76 4.54
C ILE A 101 -15.71 -11.19 4.71
N ILE A 102 -14.96 -10.47 5.54
CA ILE A 102 -13.52 -10.72 5.78
C ILE A 102 -13.30 -12.13 6.33
N SER A 103 -14.20 -12.59 7.21
CA SER A 103 -14.12 -13.91 7.85
C SER A 103 -14.32 -15.08 6.88
N ASN A 104 -14.93 -14.83 5.72
CA ASN A 104 -15.16 -15.84 4.70
C ASN A 104 -14.05 -15.85 3.63
N LEU A 105 -13.09 -14.93 3.65
CA LEU A 105 -12.00 -14.90 2.68
C LEU A 105 -11.14 -16.17 2.78
N THR A 106 -10.70 -16.66 1.62
CA THR A 106 -9.63 -17.66 1.59
C THR A 106 -8.32 -17.04 2.10
N ALA A 107 -7.36 -17.87 2.49
CA ALA A 107 -6.05 -17.38 2.96
C ALA A 107 -5.36 -16.46 1.94
N ASP A 108 -5.42 -16.81 0.64
CA ASP A 108 -4.85 -15.99 -0.44
C ASP A 108 -5.55 -14.63 -0.56
N GLU A 109 -6.89 -14.61 -0.49
CA GLU A 109 -7.67 -13.37 -0.58
C GLU A 109 -7.46 -12.50 0.65
N PHE A 110 -7.35 -13.10 1.83
CA PHE A 110 -7.01 -12.39 3.06
C PHE A 110 -5.61 -11.77 2.96
N LEU A 111 -4.63 -12.48 2.40
CA LEU A 111 -3.29 -11.93 2.16
C LEU A 111 -3.31 -10.76 1.18
N ASP A 112 -4.10 -10.85 0.12
CA ASP A 112 -4.28 -9.76 -0.86
C ASP A 112 -4.94 -8.54 -0.23
N PHE A 113 -5.96 -8.77 0.60
CA PHE A 113 -6.62 -7.74 1.39
C PHE A 113 -5.65 -7.04 2.36
N VAL A 114 -4.92 -7.77 3.19
CA VAL A 114 -3.94 -7.20 4.14
C VAL A 114 -2.84 -6.41 3.43
N ARG A 115 -2.49 -6.79 2.20
CA ARG A 115 -1.51 -6.07 1.36
C ARG A 115 -2.09 -4.86 0.63
N ALA A 116 -3.40 -4.61 0.76
CA ALA A 116 -4.16 -3.65 -0.03
C ALA A 116 -3.97 -3.84 -1.55
N ASP A 117 -3.85 -5.09 -2.00
CA ASP A 117 -3.62 -5.44 -3.41
C ASP A 117 -4.96 -5.77 -4.11
N PHE A 118 -5.63 -4.71 -4.56
CA PHE A 118 -6.94 -4.79 -5.19
C PHE A 118 -6.87 -4.65 -6.72
N THR A 119 -5.90 -5.33 -7.35
CA THR A 119 -5.83 -5.39 -8.82
C THR A 119 -7.10 -5.98 -9.43
N VAL A 120 -7.44 -5.60 -10.67
CA VAL A 120 -8.69 -6.01 -11.33
C VAL A 120 -8.84 -7.53 -11.37
N SER A 121 -7.76 -8.27 -11.65
CA SER A 121 -7.78 -9.73 -11.68
C SER A 121 -8.10 -10.34 -10.32
N LYS A 122 -7.50 -9.82 -9.24
CA LYS A 122 -7.76 -10.24 -7.86
C LYS A 122 -9.18 -9.93 -7.43
N MET A 123 -9.69 -8.77 -7.80
CA MET A 123 -11.09 -8.42 -7.56
C MET A 123 -12.03 -9.38 -8.28
N VAL A 124 -11.80 -9.66 -9.57
CA VAL A 124 -12.64 -10.62 -10.31
C VAL A 124 -12.62 -12.01 -9.65
N LYS A 125 -11.43 -12.49 -9.24
CA LYS A 125 -11.30 -13.76 -8.51
C LYS A 125 -12.11 -13.74 -7.20
N LEU A 126 -12.00 -12.67 -6.43
CA LEU A 126 -12.78 -12.48 -5.20
C LEU A 126 -14.30 -12.53 -5.46
N ALA A 127 -14.76 -11.93 -6.56
CA ALA A 127 -16.18 -11.92 -6.94
C ALA A 127 -16.71 -13.32 -7.20
N THR A 128 -15.90 -14.16 -7.84
CA THR A 128 -16.29 -15.52 -8.23
C THR A 128 -16.39 -16.47 -7.04
N HIS A 129 -15.54 -16.28 -6.01
CA HIS A 129 -15.61 -17.12 -4.80
C HIS A 129 -16.70 -16.65 -3.84
N HIS A 130 -17.05 -15.37 -3.87
CA HIS A 130 -18.00 -14.79 -2.93
C HIS A 130 -19.12 -14.03 -3.65
N PRO A 131 -20.10 -14.73 -4.25
CA PRO A 131 -21.18 -14.10 -5.02
C PRO A 131 -22.02 -13.13 -4.18
N MET A 132 -22.12 -13.33 -2.87
CA MET A 132 -22.77 -12.38 -1.96
C MET A 132 -22.01 -11.04 -1.84
N LEU A 133 -20.69 -11.02 -2.08
CA LEU A 133 -19.88 -9.79 -2.16
C LEU A 133 -20.10 -9.05 -3.48
N ALA A 134 -20.31 -9.79 -4.57
CA ALA A 134 -20.66 -9.22 -5.87
C ALA A 134 -21.97 -8.42 -5.78
N VAL A 135 -22.91 -8.90 -4.96
CA VAL A 135 -24.20 -8.24 -4.71
C VAL A 135 -24.08 -7.07 -3.71
N ARG A 136 -23.21 -7.17 -2.70
CA ARG A 136 -23.00 -6.13 -1.68
C ARG A 136 -21.84 -5.20 -2.03
N GLN A 137 -22.04 -4.25 -2.95
CA GLN A 137 -21.28 -2.99 -3.15
C GLN A 137 -19.73 -2.95 -3.02
N PHE A 138 -19.00 -4.05 -2.77
CA PHE A 138 -17.55 -4.07 -2.59
C PHE A 138 -16.85 -3.82 -3.94
N PHE A 139 -17.48 -4.24 -5.03
CA PHE A 139 -17.02 -4.10 -6.41
C PHE A 139 -17.10 -2.69 -6.97
N ASN A 140 -18.05 -1.88 -6.50
CA ASN A 140 -18.19 -0.50 -6.93
C ASN A 140 -17.16 0.44 -6.27
N ILE A 141 -16.40 -0.04 -5.28
CA ILE A 141 -15.48 0.76 -4.44
C ILE A 141 -14.11 0.96 -5.09
N VAL A 142 -13.63 0.00 -5.87
CA VAL A 142 -12.29 0.06 -6.47
C VAL A 142 -12.31 0.67 -7.88
N LYS A 143 -13.45 0.60 -8.59
CA LYS A 143 -13.61 1.07 -9.98
C LYS A 143 -14.25 2.46 -10.15
N GLY A 144 -14.72 3.12 -9.09
CA GLY A 144 -15.46 4.39 -9.17
C GLY A 144 -14.70 5.61 -8.62
N ALA A 145 -14.55 6.63 -9.48
CA ALA A 145 -13.84 7.93 -9.36
C ALA A 145 -12.31 7.89 -9.20
#